data_AF-A0A3C0AID5-F1
#
_entry.id   AF-A0A3C0AID5-F1
#
_cell.length_a   1.000
_cell.length_b   1.000
_cell.length_c   1.000
_cell.angle_alpha   90.00
_cell.angle_beta   90.00
_cell.angle_gamma   90.00
#
_symmetry.space_group_name_H-M   'P 1'
#
loop_
_entity.id
_entity.type
_entity.pdbx_description
1 polymer ?
#
loop_
_entity_poly.entity_id
_entity_poly.type
_entity_poly.pdbx_seq_one_letter_code
_entity_poly.pdbx_strand_id
1 'polypeptide(L)'
;MSHLPHNRAAWNRLAEVRSQFTKVATDGECRAPLQTLDSRGWLPESVTGKHVLCLASGGGWQSILYASAGAQVTVVDLSNKMLQLDEQEAHRRGLQVKIVEASMDDLS
;
A
#
# COMPACT_ATOMS: atom_id res chain seq x y z
N MET A 1 1.89 8.05 -27.52
CA MET A 1 2.51 8.28 -26.18
C MET A 1 2.41 6.97 -25.43
N SER A 2 3.50 6.49 -24.80
CA SER A 2 3.40 5.34 -23.88
C SER A 2 2.51 5.73 -22.70
N HIS A 3 1.57 4.87 -22.32
CA HIS A 3 0.63 5.13 -21.22
C HIS A 3 1.33 5.15 -19.85
N LEU A 4 2.47 4.47 -19.70
CA LEU A 4 3.15 4.33 -18.41
C LEU A 4 3.68 5.68 -17.87
N PRO A 5 4.44 6.51 -18.60
CA PRO A 5 4.86 7.82 -18.09
C PRO A 5 3.69 8.75 -17.79
N HIS A 6 2.63 8.71 -18.61
CA HIS A 6 1.43 9.53 -18.40
C HIS A 6 0.71 9.14 -17.10
N ASN A 7 0.44 7.85 -16.90
CA ASN A 7 -0.25 7.34 -15.72
C ASN A 7 0.58 7.56 -14.46
N ARG A 8 1.90 7.31 -14.53
CA ARG A 8 2.83 7.59 -13.42
C ARG A 8 2.78 9.06 -13.01
N ALA A 9 2.83 9.99 -13.97
CA ALA A 9 2.75 11.42 -13.68
C ALA A 9 1.41 11.82 -13.05
N ALA A 10 0.29 11.23 -13.50
CA ALA A 10 -1.02 11.47 -12.92
C ALA A 10 -1.10 11.01 -11.45
N TRP A 11 -0.62 9.80 -11.14
CA TRP A 11 -0.58 9.30 -9.77
C TRP A 11 0.40 10.07 -8.88
N ASN A 12 1.55 10.47 -9.42
CA ASN A 12 2.49 11.34 -8.71
C ASN A 12 1.85 12.66 -8.29
N ARG A 13 1.11 13.29 -9.22
CA ARG A 13 0.37 14.52 -8.92
C ARG A 13 -0.67 14.30 -7.82
N LEU A 14 -1.39 13.17 -7.83
CA LEU A 14 -2.37 12.84 -6.79
C LEU A 14 -1.74 12.67 -5.40
N ALA A 15 -0.52 12.15 -5.33
CA ALA A 15 0.24 12.09 -4.08
C ALA A 15 0.68 13.47 -3.60
N GLU A 16 1.19 14.31 -4.50
CA GLU A 16 1.67 15.66 -4.17
C GLU A 16 0.54 16.57 -3.65
N VAL A 17 -0.65 16.49 -4.25
CA VAL A 17 -1.83 17.25 -3.80
C VAL A 17 -2.56 16.62 -2.61
N ARG A 18 -2.02 15.52 -2.04
CA ARG A 18 -2.61 14.78 -0.92
C ARG A 18 -4.07 14.40 -1.18
N SER A 19 -4.31 13.76 -2.32
CA SER A 19 -5.65 13.30 -2.70
C SER A 19 -6.23 12.29 -1.70
N GLN A 20 -7.50 11.90 -1.90
CA GLN A 20 -8.12 10.86 -1.09
C GLN A 20 -7.40 9.51 -1.13
N PHE A 21 -6.64 9.23 -2.20
CA PHE A 21 -5.88 7.98 -2.37
C PHE A 21 -4.57 7.95 -1.55
N THR A 22 -4.22 9.05 -0.91
CA THR A 22 -3.02 9.17 -0.07
C THR A 22 -3.37 9.42 1.40
N LYS A 23 -4.58 9.05 1.80
CA LYS A 23 -4.96 8.98 3.21
C LYS A 23 -4.31 7.75 3.81
N VAL A 24 -3.16 7.94 4.45
CA VAL A 24 -2.40 6.87 5.11
C VAL A 24 -3.20 6.25 6.27
N ALA A 25 -2.86 5.02 6.63
CA ALA A 25 -3.48 4.35 7.77
C ALA A 25 -3.25 5.14 9.07
N THR A 26 -4.29 5.32 9.86
CA THR A 26 -4.18 5.91 11.20
C THR A 26 -3.72 4.88 12.23
N ASP A 27 -3.17 5.33 13.36
CA ASP A 27 -2.80 4.44 14.46
C ASP A 27 -4.03 3.69 15.03
N GLY A 28 -5.22 4.28 14.93
CA GLY A 28 -6.47 3.66 15.34
C GLY A 28 -6.86 2.47 14.46
N GLU A 29 -6.79 2.65 13.14
CA GLU A 29 -7.01 1.57 12.17
C GLU A 29 -5.98 0.45 12.34
N CYS A 30 -4.72 0.80 12.62
CA CYS A 30 -3.66 -0.19 12.84
C CYS A 30 -3.87 -1.09 14.08
N ARG A 31 -4.76 -0.72 15.03
CA ARG A 31 -5.10 -1.56 16.19
C ARG A 31 -6.05 -2.71 15.84
N ALA A 32 -6.85 -2.57 14.78
CA ALA A 32 -7.79 -3.59 14.30
C ALA A 32 -7.73 -3.69 12.76
N PRO A 33 -6.54 -3.97 12.20
CA PRO A 33 -6.28 -3.71 10.78
C PRO A 33 -7.14 -4.55 9.84
N LEU A 34 -7.43 -5.80 10.18
CA LEU A 34 -8.29 -6.67 9.35
C LEU A 34 -9.76 -6.23 9.37
N GLN A 35 -10.25 -5.70 10.49
CA GLN A 35 -11.60 -5.14 10.58
C GLN A 35 -11.72 -3.86 9.74
N THR A 36 -10.65 -3.05 9.71
CA THR A 36 -10.57 -1.86 8.86
C THR A 36 -10.51 -2.24 7.36
N LEU A 37 -9.70 -3.24 7.01
CA LEU A 37 -9.51 -3.69 5.63
C LEU A 37 -10.77 -4.33 5.05
N ASP A 38 -11.53 -5.05 5.87
CA ASP A 38 -12.62 -5.88 5.39
C ASP A 38 -13.78 -5.93 6.39
N SER A 39 -14.81 -5.13 6.11
CA SER A 39 -16.07 -5.14 6.83
C SER A 39 -17.03 -6.26 6.41
N ARG A 40 -16.68 -7.03 5.37
CA ARG A 40 -17.56 -8.04 4.76
C ARG A 40 -17.18 -9.48 5.13
N GLY A 41 -16.03 -9.68 5.78
CA GLY A 41 -15.59 -10.99 6.27
C GLY A 41 -15.10 -11.94 5.16
N TRP A 42 -14.52 -11.40 4.10
CA TRP A 42 -13.82 -12.12 3.04
C TRP A 42 -12.39 -12.52 3.42
N LEU A 43 -11.73 -11.74 4.29
CA LEU A 43 -10.40 -12.05 4.78
C LEU A 43 -10.46 -13.15 5.83
N PRO A 44 -9.41 -14.00 5.90
CA PRO A 44 -9.29 -14.96 6.99
C PRO A 44 -9.19 -14.25 8.34
N GLU A 45 -9.49 -14.97 9.42
CA GLU A 45 -9.35 -14.46 10.80
C GLU A 45 -7.94 -13.88 11.09
N SER A 46 -6.92 -14.42 10.43
CA SER A 46 -5.55 -13.91 10.50
C SER A 46 -4.78 -14.03 9.18
N VAL A 47 -3.89 -13.07 8.99
CA VAL A 47 -2.88 -13.01 7.92
C VAL A 47 -1.44 -13.04 8.46
N THR A 48 -1.25 -13.27 9.76
CA THR A 48 0.08 -13.32 10.38
C THR A 48 0.98 -14.31 9.66
N GLY A 49 2.17 -13.86 9.26
CA GLY A 49 3.16 -14.66 8.55
C GLY A 49 2.83 -14.98 7.09
N LYS A 50 1.64 -14.61 6.59
CA LYS A 50 1.29 -14.80 5.17
C LYS A 50 1.99 -13.77 4.30
N HIS A 51 2.34 -14.17 3.09
CA HIS A 51 2.81 -13.25 2.06
C HIS A 51 1.61 -12.55 1.42
N VAL A 52 1.56 -11.22 1.52
CA VAL A 52 0.50 -10.40 0.93
C VAL A 52 1.10 -9.48 -0.12
N LEU A 53 0.55 -9.54 -1.33
CA LEU A 53 0.87 -8.64 -2.43
C LEU A 53 -0.19 -7.54 -2.54
N CYS A 54 0.21 -6.31 -2.27
CA CYS A 54 -0.57 -5.09 -2.50
C CYS A 54 -0.24 -4.55 -3.90
N LEU A 55 -1.06 -4.89 -4.90
CA LEU A 55 -0.83 -4.55 -6.31
C LEU A 55 -1.57 -3.26 -6.70
N ALA A 56 -0.86 -2.31 -7.32
CA ALA A 56 -1.36 -0.97 -7.66
C ALA A 56 -2.00 -0.26 -6.45
N SER A 57 -1.29 -0.33 -5.32
CA SER A 57 -1.81 -0.09 -3.97
C SER A 57 -0.93 0.89 -3.18
N GLY A 58 -0.07 1.65 -3.86
CA GLY A 58 0.73 2.68 -3.21
C GLY A 58 -0.16 3.73 -2.53
N GLY A 59 0.37 4.40 -1.51
CA GLY A 59 -0.36 5.43 -0.76
C GLY A 59 -0.42 5.18 0.76
N GLY A 60 0.16 4.08 1.26
CA GLY A 60 0.41 3.87 2.68
C GLY A 60 -0.81 3.48 3.54
N TRP A 61 -1.94 3.11 2.93
CA TRP A 61 -3.09 2.59 3.68
C TRP A 61 -3.10 1.05 3.72
N GLN A 62 -3.26 0.36 2.59
CA GLN A 62 -3.41 -1.10 2.57
C GLN A 62 -2.16 -1.83 3.05
N SER A 63 -0.99 -1.44 2.54
CA SER A 63 0.30 -2.06 2.88
C SER A 63 0.57 -2.01 4.39
N ILE A 64 0.28 -0.86 5.01
CA ILE A 64 0.48 -0.62 6.45
C ILE A 64 -0.51 -1.41 7.29
N LEU A 65 -1.78 -1.51 6.88
CA LEU A 65 -2.76 -2.31 7.60
C LEU A 65 -2.40 -3.80 7.55
N TYR A 66 -2.04 -4.34 6.38
CA TYR A 66 -1.61 -5.74 6.29
C TYR A 66 -0.33 -6.01 7.09
N ALA A 67 0.65 -5.11 7.06
CA ALA A 67 1.88 -5.26 7.83
C ALA A 67 1.62 -5.17 9.33
N SER A 68 0.73 -4.26 9.76
CA SER A 68 0.27 -4.17 11.16
C SER A 68 -0.49 -5.41 11.62
N ALA A 69 -1.17 -6.10 10.70
CA ALA A 69 -1.82 -7.40 10.95
C ALA A 69 -0.81 -8.58 11.03
N GLY A 70 0.48 -8.31 10.85
CA GLY A 70 1.56 -9.31 10.91
C GLY A 70 1.83 -10.03 9.60
N ALA A 71 1.29 -9.56 8.46
CA ALA A 71 1.62 -10.13 7.16
C ALA A 71 3.03 -9.72 6.70
N GLN A 72 3.63 -10.54 5.84
CA GLN A 72 4.83 -10.19 5.08
C GLN A 72 4.41 -9.49 3.80
N VAL A 73 4.49 -8.17 3.78
CA VAL A 73 3.88 -7.35 2.72
C VAL A 73 4.89 -7.01 1.63
N THR A 74 4.47 -7.17 0.38
CA THR A 74 5.07 -6.51 -0.78
C THR A 74 4.04 -5.57 -1.39
N VAL A 75 4.39 -4.29 -1.56
CA VAL A 75 3.59 -3.32 -2.32
C VAL A 75 4.25 -3.04 -3.65
N VAL A 76 3.45 -3.11 -4.72
CA VAL A 76 3.85 -2.81 -6.09
C VAL A 76 3.00 -1.66 -6.59
N ASP A 77 3.63 -0.59 -7.06
CA ASP A 77 2.92 0.52 -7.69
C ASP A 77 3.76 1.15 -8.80
N LEU A 78 3.09 1.76 -9.77
CA LEU A 78 3.74 2.50 -10.85
C LEU A 78 4.27 3.85 -10.33
N SER A 79 3.66 4.43 -9.31
CA SER A 79 3.99 5.76 -8.80
C SER A 79 4.98 5.71 -7.66
N ASN A 80 6.18 6.23 -7.90
CA ASN A 80 7.21 6.40 -6.87
C ASN A 80 6.76 7.32 -5.73
N LYS A 81 5.92 8.32 -6.02
CA LYS A 81 5.37 9.22 -4.98
C LYS A 81 4.32 8.56 -4.11
N MET A 82 3.52 7.65 -4.66
CA MET A 82 2.59 6.85 -3.86
C MET A 82 3.39 5.91 -2.94
N LEU A 83 4.38 5.19 -3.49
CA LEU A 83 5.25 4.27 -2.73
C LEU A 83 6.07 4.96 -1.63
N GLN A 84 6.43 6.24 -1.82
CA GLN A 84 7.12 7.01 -0.79
C GLN A 84 6.29 7.15 0.49
N LEU A 85 4.95 7.16 0.39
CA LEU A 85 4.07 7.19 1.56
C LEU A 85 4.08 5.86 2.30
N ASP A 86 4.10 4.73 1.57
CA ASP A 86 4.27 3.40 2.15
C ASP A 86 5.60 3.28 2.90
N GLU A 87 6.69 3.75 2.30
CA GLU A 87 8.02 3.76 2.91
C GLU A 87 8.05 4.57 4.21
N GLN A 88 7.54 5.80 4.16
CA GLN A 88 7.50 6.71 5.31
C GLN A 88 6.69 6.11 6.46
N GLU A 89 5.52 5.56 6.18
CA GLU A 89 4.62 5.03 7.20
C GLU A 89 5.08 3.69 7.76
N ALA A 90 5.74 2.86 6.95
CA ALA A 90 6.39 1.64 7.39
C ALA A 90 7.56 1.97 8.32
N HIS A 91 8.44 2.90 7.92
CA HIS A 91 9.54 3.36 8.75
C HIS A 91 9.06 3.97 10.07
N ARG A 92 8.04 4.85 10.03
CA ARG A 92 7.45 5.49 11.21
C ARG A 92 6.96 4.48 12.25
N ARG A 93 6.49 3.31 11.82
CA ARG A 93 5.94 2.25 12.68
C ARG A 93 6.89 1.09 12.96
N GLY A 94 8.09 1.10 12.39
CA GLY A 94 9.00 -0.05 12.46
C GLY A 94 8.47 -1.30 11.75
N LEU A 95 7.64 -1.13 10.72
CA LEU A 95 7.11 -2.23 9.91
C LEU A 95 8.05 -2.55 8.74
N GLN A 96 8.12 -3.82 8.38
CA GLN A 96 8.84 -4.26 7.18
C GLN A 96 7.86 -4.42 6.02
N VAL A 97 7.99 -3.56 5.01
CA VAL A 97 7.22 -3.60 3.76
C VAL A 97 8.20 -3.62 2.60
N LYS A 98 8.12 -4.63 1.74
CA LYS A 98 8.90 -4.65 0.50
C LYS A 98 8.23 -3.73 -0.51
N ILE A 99 8.97 -2.77 -1.04
CA ILE A 99 8.47 -1.77 -1.99
C ILE A 99 9.04 -2.06 -3.37
N VAL A 100 8.18 -2.10 -4.38
CA VAL A 100 8.57 -2.36 -5.77
C VAL A 100 7.89 -1.36 -6.68
N GLU A 101 8.70 -0.58 -7.39
CA GLU A 101 8.21 0.35 -8.40
C GLU A 101 8.15 -0.37 -9.75
N ALA A 102 6.96 -0.79 -10.18
CA ALA A 102 6.77 -1.54 -11.42
C ALA A 102 5.38 -1.31 -12.02
N SER A 103 5.22 -1.61 -13.31
CA SER A 103 3.89 -1.66 -13.93
C SER A 103 3.23 -2.99 -13.61
N MET A 104 1.94 -2.99 -13.29
CA MET A 104 1.17 -4.24 -13.17
C MET A 104 0.99 -4.97 -14.51
N ASP A 105 1.30 -4.31 -15.63
CA ASP A 105 1.31 -4.92 -16.97
C ASP A 105 2.44 -5.95 -17.13
N ASP A 106 3.45 -5.92 -16.25
CA ASP A 106 4.58 -6.86 -16.25
C ASP A 106 4.99 -7.19 -14.79
N LEU A 107 4.64 -8.40 -14.35
CA LEU A 107 4.93 -8.93 -13.02
C LEU A 107 5.89 -10.13 -13.06
N SER A 108 6.71 -10.20 -14.12
CA SER A 108 7.71 -11.26 -14.31
C SER A 108 8.85 -11.25 -13.30
#